data_AF-A0A3G9JEM3-F1
#
_entry.id   AF-A0A3G9JEM3-F1
#
_cell.length_a   1.000
_cell.length_b   1.000
_cell.length_c   1.000
_cell.angle_alpha   90.00
_cell.angle_beta   90.00
_cell.angle_gamma   90.00
#
_symmetry.space_group_name_H-M   'P 1'
#
loop_
_entity.id
_entity.type
_entity.pdbx_description
1 polymer ?
#
loop_
_entity_poly.entity_id
_entity_poly.type
_entity_poly.pdbx_seq_one_letter_code
_entity_poly.pdbx_strand_id
1 'polypeptide(L)'
;MYDLPSENLEEPGLPDEFHLFQPELLRQTFRPSNYPAEQIFIASDLNLYYDPYHPQWYKRPDWFAALGVSRLYQGEELRLSYVIWQEEIVPFIAIELLSPGTEAEDLGRTVRGINQPPTKWEVYERILGILYYVVFDRYSNQLQAFTLKSGKYQPLRLENQQLWLEEVQLGLGLWAGNCQGIERLWLRWYGRDGNWILTPTEQETQRAEQEAQRAQQEAQRAEQQTQRAQQEAQRAEQQTQRAEQEAQRAEQQTQRAEQQTQRAQQEAQRAEQEAQRAEQEAQRAERERQRVLELEALLARYQEQFGQLN
;
A
#
# COMPACT_ATOMS: atom_id res chain seq x y z
N MET A 1 42.76 -3.79 -3.69
CA MET A 1 42.50 -4.19 -5.10
C MET A 1 43.75 -3.81 -5.88
N TYR A 2 44.29 -4.70 -6.70
CA TYR A 2 45.47 -4.40 -7.49
C TYR A 2 45.02 -3.64 -8.75
N ASP A 3 45.31 -2.35 -8.80
CA ASP A 3 45.24 -1.57 -10.02
C ASP A 3 46.52 -1.85 -10.81
N LEU A 4 46.43 -2.74 -11.79
CA LEU A 4 47.56 -3.11 -12.63
C LEU A 4 47.64 -2.12 -13.80
N PRO A 5 48.85 -1.66 -14.17
CA PRO A 5 49.00 -0.65 -15.21
C PRO A 5 48.46 -1.15 -16.55
N SER A 6 47.76 -0.26 -17.27
CA SER A 6 47.35 -0.50 -18.65
C SER A 6 48.57 -0.66 -19.58
N GLU A 7 48.42 -1.45 -20.65
CA GLU A 7 49.41 -1.51 -21.74
C GLU A 7 49.55 -0.15 -22.45
N ASN A 8 48.49 0.67 -22.40
CA ASN A 8 48.52 2.05 -22.84
C ASN A 8 48.76 2.98 -21.65
N LEU A 9 49.97 3.52 -21.55
CA LEU A 9 50.39 4.44 -20.48
C LEU A 9 49.60 5.77 -20.48
N GLU A 10 48.89 6.09 -21.56
CA GLU A 10 48.05 7.28 -21.71
C GLU A 10 46.57 7.01 -21.39
N GLU A 11 46.17 5.75 -21.23
CA GLU A 11 44.82 5.42 -20.79
C GLU A 11 44.74 5.50 -19.26
N PRO A 12 43.96 6.45 -18.70
CA PRO A 12 43.59 6.35 -17.30
C PRO A 12 42.92 4.98 -17.10
N GLY A 13 43.30 4.25 -16.05
CA GLY A 13 42.79 2.92 -15.75
C GLY A 13 41.26 2.87 -15.82
N LEU A 14 40.70 1.71 -16.17
CA LEU A 14 39.25 1.55 -16.30
C LEU A 14 38.53 2.06 -15.04
N PRO A 15 37.39 2.76 -15.18
CA PRO A 15 36.63 3.22 -14.04
C PRO A 15 36.22 2.01 -13.21
N ASP A 16 36.59 2.02 -11.94
CA ASP A 16 36.17 0.98 -11.00
C ASP A 16 34.66 1.03 -10.72
N GLU A 17 34.14 0.00 -10.06
CA GLU A 17 32.70 -0.12 -9.79
C GLU A 17 32.12 1.07 -9.00
N PHE A 18 32.93 1.76 -8.18
CA PHE A 18 32.45 2.93 -7.46
C PHE A 18 32.21 4.13 -8.37
N HIS A 19 33.04 4.32 -9.40
CA HIS A 19 32.83 5.37 -10.41
C HIS A 19 31.66 5.04 -11.35
N LEU A 20 31.12 3.82 -11.30
CA LEU A 20 29.83 3.49 -11.93
C LEU A 20 28.65 3.79 -10.98
N PHE A 21 28.72 3.31 -9.74
CA PHE A 21 27.58 3.37 -8.82
C PHE A 21 27.35 4.75 -8.19
N GLN A 22 28.42 5.46 -7.84
CA GLN A 22 28.30 6.76 -7.15
C GLN A 22 27.69 7.85 -8.05
N PRO A 23 28.12 8.05 -9.32
CA PRO A 23 27.47 9.02 -10.21
C PRO A 23 26.03 8.66 -10.55
N GLU A 24 25.69 7.37 -10.63
CA GLU A 24 24.32 6.93 -10.88
C GLU A 24 23.40 7.24 -9.69
N LEU A 25 23.85 7.01 -8.45
CA LEU A 25 23.09 7.41 -7.27
C LEU A 25 22.86 8.93 -7.24
N LEU A 26 23.88 9.72 -7.58
CA LEU A 26 23.76 11.18 -7.68
C LEU A 26 22.73 11.58 -8.76
N ARG A 27 22.78 10.95 -9.94
CA ARG A 27 21.81 11.18 -11.02
C ARG A 27 20.38 10.87 -10.60
N GLN A 28 20.16 9.72 -9.96
CA GLN A 28 18.81 9.27 -9.57
C GLN A 28 18.19 10.16 -8.51
N THR A 29 19.01 10.76 -7.65
CA THR A 29 18.58 11.53 -6.48
C THR A 29 18.64 13.06 -6.70
N PHE A 30 19.32 13.56 -7.73
CA PHE A 30 19.32 14.99 -8.08
C PHE A 30 17.98 15.40 -8.70
N ARG A 31 17.04 15.83 -7.85
CA ARG A 31 15.68 16.24 -8.24
C ARG A 31 15.30 17.58 -7.62
N PRO A 32 15.88 18.70 -8.09
CA PRO A 32 15.52 20.01 -7.58
C PRO A 32 14.06 20.32 -7.88
N SER A 33 13.31 20.80 -6.89
CA SER A 33 11.88 21.10 -7.03
C SER A 33 11.60 22.40 -7.77
N ASN A 34 12.59 23.29 -7.83
CA ASN A 34 12.50 24.61 -8.44
C ASN A 34 12.98 24.65 -9.91
N TYR A 35 13.38 23.52 -10.48
CA TYR A 35 13.69 23.38 -11.90
C TYR A 35 12.84 22.28 -12.55
N PRO A 36 12.28 22.54 -13.74
CA PRO A 36 11.65 21.47 -14.51
C PRO A 36 12.68 20.41 -14.92
N ALA A 37 12.30 19.13 -14.87
CA ALA A 37 13.21 18.02 -15.17
C ALA A 37 13.75 18.05 -16.62
N GLU A 38 12.99 18.62 -17.55
CA GLU A 38 13.36 18.84 -18.93
C GLU A 38 14.36 19.98 -19.14
N GLN A 39 14.55 20.84 -18.13
CA GLN A 39 15.54 21.94 -18.13
C GLN A 39 16.75 21.64 -17.25
N ILE A 40 17.04 20.36 -17.03
CA ILE A 40 18.20 19.90 -16.27
C ILE A 40 18.95 18.90 -17.14
N PHE A 41 20.24 19.15 -17.31
CA PHE A 41 21.16 18.17 -17.89
C PHE A 41 22.13 17.68 -16.83
N ILE A 42 22.23 16.35 -16.69
CA ILE A 42 23.13 15.68 -15.76
C ILE A 42 24.01 14.75 -16.57
N ALA A 43 25.31 14.79 -16.36
CA ALA A 43 26.25 13.91 -17.03
C ALA A 43 27.30 13.38 -16.06
N SER A 44 27.87 12.24 -16.45
CA SER A 44 28.93 11.54 -15.72
C SER A 44 29.93 11.07 -16.76
N ASP A 45 31.21 11.34 -16.52
CA ASP A 45 32.30 10.96 -17.41
C ASP A 45 32.12 11.41 -18.87
N LEU A 46 31.46 12.55 -19.08
CA LEU A 46 31.17 13.14 -20.40
C LEU A 46 32.16 14.27 -20.70
N ASN A 47 32.66 14.32 -21.94
CA ASN A 47 33.57 15.38 -22.37
C ASN A 47 32.91 16.76 -22.27
N LEU A 48 33.51 17.65 -21.49
CA LEU A 48 33.14 19.05 -21.30
C LEU A 48 34.16 19.93 -22.03
N TYR A 49 33.78 20.43 -23.21
CA TYR A 49 34.61 21.30 -24.03
C TYR A 49 34.38 22.77 -23.67
N TYR A 50 35.47 23.52 -23.48
CA TYR A 50 35.43 24.86 -22.90
C TYR A 50 36.16 25.94 -23.69
N ASP A 51 36.91 25.57 -24.74
CA ASP A 51 37.67 26.52 -25.56
C ASP A 51 37.44 26.27 -27.07
N PRO A 52 36.76 27.18 -27.80
CA PRO A 52 36.51 27.03 -29.23
C PRO A 52 37.77 27.15 -30.09
N TYR A 53 38.85 27.76 -29.58
CA TYR A 53 40.13 27.88 -30.28
C TYR A 53 41.02 26.65 -30.06
N HIS A 54 40.71 25.84 -29.05
CA HIS A 54 41.40 24.59 -28.75
C HIS A 54 40.38 23.44 -28.63
N PRO A 55 39.74 22.99 -29.72
CA PRO A 55 38.64 22.03 -29.68
C PRO A 55 39.05 20.61 -29.24
N GLN A 56 40.35 20.35 -29.06
CA GLN A 56 40.86 19.12 -28.48
C GLN A 56 40.98 19.19 -26.95
N TRP A 57 40.79 20.36 -26.35
CA TRP A 57 40.86 20.56 -24.91
C TRP A 57 39.47 20.36 -24.29
N TYR A 58 39.39 19.38 -23.40
CA TYR A 58 38.19 19.07 -22.64
C TYR A 58 38.57 18.66 -21.21
N LYS A 59 37.56 18.66 -20.33
CA LYS A 59 37.61 17.97 -19.04
C LYS A 59 36.53 16.91 -19.00
N ARG A 60 36.67 15.92 -18.12
CA ARG A 60 35.68 14.88 -17.89
C ARG A 60 35.40 14.85 -16.39
N PRO A 61 34.43 15.65 -15.90
CA PRO A 61 34.01 15.54 -14.51
C PRO A 61 33.37 14.18 -14.26
N ASP A 62 33.62 13.58 -13.09
CA ASP A 62 32.93 12.33 -12.71
C ASP A 62 31.42 12.51 -12.66
N TRP A 63 30.97 13.70 -12.24
CA TRP A 63 29.57 14.08 -12.32
C TRP A 63 29.42 15.61 -12.42
N PHE A 64 28.50 16.09 -13.25
CA PHE A 64 28.11 17.51 -13.27
C PHE A 64 26.64 17.69 -13.61
N ALA A 65 26.09 18.85 -13.22
CA ALA A 65 24.75 19.26 -13.60
C ALA A 65 24.73 20.69 -14.14
N ALA A 66 24.04 20.88 -15.26
CA ALA A 66 23.71 22.18 -15.84
C ALA A 66 22.20 22.43 -15.68
N LEU A 67 21.85 23.64 -15.28
CA LEU A 67 20.49 24.06 -14.96
C LEU A 67 19.99 25.07 -15.99
N GLY A 68 18.70 25.03 -16.34
CA GLY A 68 18.12 25.91 -17.36
C GLY A 68 18.46 25.50 -18.80
N VAL A 69 19.06 24.32 -19.00
CA VAL A 69 19.40 23.77 -20.31
C VAL A 69 18.50 22.58 -20.63
N SER A 70 18.04 22.47 -21.87
CA SER A 70 17.23 21.32 -22.31
C SER A 70 17.95 20.00 -22.05
N ARG A 71 17.24 19.02 -21.50
CA ARG A 71 17.75 17.64 -21.31
C ARG A 71 18.20 17.01 -22.62
N LEU A 72 17.51 17.30 -23.72
CA LEU A 72 17.88 16.87 -25.07
C LEU A 72 18.62 18.00 -25.80
N TYR A 73 19.70 17.65 -26.50
CA TYR A 73 20.39 18.57 -27.38
C TYR A 73 19.47 18.92 -28.55
N GLN A 74 19.28 20.23 -28.78
CA GLN A 74 18.34 20.77 -29.77
C GLN A 74 16.90 20.23 -29.65
N GLY A 75 16.53 19.68 -28.48
CA GLY A 75 15.19 19.14 -28.22
C GLY A 75 14.95 17.71 -28.72
N GLU A 76 15.91 17.06 -29.37
CA GLU A 76 15.69 15.78 -30.05
C GLU A 76 16.73 14.70 -29.69
N GLU A 77 17.99 15.06 -29.47
CA GLU A 77 19.07 14.09 -29.34
C GLU A 77 19.68 14.00 -27.93
N LEU A 78 20.33 12.87 -27.64
CA LEU A 78 21.19 12.73 -26.47
C LEU A 78 22.57 13.32 -26.77
N ARG A 79 23.23 13.86 -25.74
CA ARG A 79 24.55 14.48 -25.86
C ARG A 79 25.67 13.44 -25.89
N LEU A 80 26.54 13.54 -26.90
CA LEU A 80 27.83 12.84 -26.96
C LEU A 80 28.94 13.58 -26.19
N SER A 81 28.77 14.90 -26.03
CA SER A 81 29.63 15.77 -25.26
C SER A 81 28.85 17.01 -24.85
N TYR A 82 29.40 17.80 -23.94
CA TYR A 82 28.86 19.09 -23.54
C TYR A 82 29.80 20.19 -24.02
N VAL A 83 29.33 20.98 -24.99
CA VAL A 83 30.16 21.97 -25.70
C VAL A 83 29.72 23.38 -25.30
N ILE A 84 30.52 24.06 -24.48
CA ILE A 84 30.10 25.31 -23.82
C ILE A 84 29.70 26.41 -24.81
N TRP A 85 30.41 26.55 -25.93
CA TRP A 85 30.09 27.58 -26.94
C TRP A 85 28.90 27.22 -27.84
N GLN A 86 28.35 26.00 -27.73
CA GLN A 86 27.09 25.61 -28.39
C GLN A 86 25.92 25.63 -27.41
N GLU A 87 26.16 25.21 -26.17
CA GLU A 87 25.14 25.13 -25.12
C GLU A 87 24.87 26.50 -24.47
N GLU A 88 25.86 27.40 -24.48
CA GLU A 88 25.85 28.74 -23.86
C GLU A 88 25.56 28.76 -22.34
N ILE A 89 25.38 27.58 -21.73
CA ILE A 89 25.08 27.38 -20.32
C ILE A 89 26.22 26.59 -19.68
N VAL A 90 26.86 27.19 -18.67
CA VAL A 90 27.90 26.54 -17.89
C VAL A 90 27.27 25.59 -16.86
N PRO A 91 27.87 24.42 -16.56
CA PRO A 91 27.49 23.61 -15.42
C PRO A 91 27.41 24.42 -14.12
N PHE A 92 26.35 24.20 -13.36
CA PHE A 92 26.14 24.81 -12.05
C PHE A 92 27.06 24.19 -10.99
N ILE A 93 27.28 22.88 -11.09
CA ILE A 93 28.09 22.11 -10.15
C ILE A 93 28.91 21.06 -10.91
N ALA A 94 30.15 20.86 -10.48
CA ALA A 94 30.99 19.72 -10.85
C ALA A 94 31.42 18.97 -9.58
N ILE A 95 31.38 17.63 -9.64
CA ILE A 95 31.74 16.71 -8.57
C ILE A 95 32.82 15.78 -9.09
N GLU A 96 33.90 15.64 -8.33
CA GLU A 96 35.02 14.74 -8.60
C GLU A 96 35.15 13.72 -7.47
N LEU A 97 35.42 12.48 -7.86
CA LEU A 97 35.50 11.31 -7.01
C LEU A 97 36.96 10.87 -6.96
N LEU A 98 37.61 11.09 -5.82
CA LEU A 98 39.05 10.86 -5.74
C LEU A 98 39.41 9.38 -5.85
N SER A 99 40.38 9.12 -6.71
CA SER A 99 41.14 7.88 -6.79
C SER A 99 42.55 8.11 -6.23
N PRO A 100 43.25 7.05 -5.77
CA PRO A 100 44.56 7.23 -5.12
C PRO A 100 45.55 7.96 -6.03
N GLY A 101 46.11 9.09 -5.57
CA GLY A 101 47.12 9.85 -6.32
C GLY A 101 46.58 10.99 -7.20
N THR A 102 45.28 11.21 -7.26
CA THR A 102 44.65 12.32 -8.02
C THR A 102 44.41 13.59 -7.18
N GLU A 103 44.66 13.52 -5.88
CA GLU A 103 44.26 14.56 -4.91
C GLU A 103 44.91 15.92 -5.18
N ALA A 104 46.16 15.92 -5.68
CA ALA A 104 46.86 17.16 -6.00
C ALA A 104 46.23 17.88 -7.19
N GLU A 105 45.74 17.15 -8.20
CA GLU A 105 45.10 17.75 -9.37
C GLU A 105 43.70 18.27 -9.02
N ASP A 106 42.88 17.44 -8.40
CA ASP A 106 41.49 17.79 -8.09
C ASP A 106 41.37 18.86 -6.99
N LEU A 107 42.38 19.03 -6.13
CA LEU A 107 42.43 20.13 -5.15
C LEU A 107 43.19 21.37 -5.66
N GLY A 108 43.52 21.44 -6.96
CA GLY A 108 44.16 22.60 -7.57
C GLY A 108 45.59 22.86 -7.08
N ARG A 109 46.28 21.84 -6.57
CA ARG A 109 47.65 21.91 -6.09
C ARG A 109 48.68 21.61 -7.19
N THR A 110 48.24 21.06 -8.31
CA THR A 110 49.07 20.83 -9.50
C THR A 110 49.33 22.12 -10.26
N VAL A 111 50.60 22.37 -10.60
CA VAL A 111 51.03 23.48 -11.44
C VAL A 111 51.04 23.05 -12.90
N ARG A 112 50.42 23.85 -13.78
CA ARG A 112 50.39 23.61 -15.22
C ARG A 112 51.80 23.59 -15.83
N GLY A 113 52.10 22.57 -16.63
CA GLY A 113 53.32 22.51 -17.44
C GLY A 113 53.29 23.40 -18.69
N ILE A 114 54.46 23.77 -19.21
CA ILE A 114 54.57 24.56 -20.46
C ILE A 114 53.97 23.74 -21.61
N ASN A 115 53.07 24.36 -22.39
CA ASN A 115 52.33 23.76 -23.53
C ASN A 115 51.33 22.65 -23.19
N GLN A 116 50.96 22.45 -21.92
CA GLN A 116 49.88 21.54 -21.54
C GLN A 116 48.52 22.26 -21.48
N PRO A 117 47.38 21.56 -21.63
CA PRO A 117 46.06 22.14 -21.36
C PRO A 117 45.96 22.69 -19.92
N PRO A 118 45.08 23.68 -19.66
CA PRO A 118 44.79 24.15 -18.30
C PRO A 118 44.39 23.02 -17.34
N THR A 119 44.70 23.16 -16.05
CA THR A 119 44.31 22.16 -15.04
C THR A 119 42.79 22.13 -14.84
N LYS A 120 42.27 21.06 -14.27
CA LYS A 120 40.84 20.94 -13.95
C LYS A 120 40.34 22.13 -13.10
N TRP A 121 41.07 22.47 -12.04
CA TRP A 121 40.77 23.62 -11.18
C TRP A 121 40.75 24.94 -11.96
N GLU A 122 41.76 25.20 -12.82
CA GLU A 122 41.81 26.42 -13.64
C GLU A 122 40.62 26.52 -14.59
N VAL A 123 40.24 25.41 -15.24
CA VAL A 123 39.08 25.38 -16.13
C VAL A 123 37.80 25.70 -15.36
N TYR A 124 37.54 24.99 -14.26
CA TYR A 124 36.30 25.15 -13.52
C TYR A 124 36.20 26.52 -12.83
N GLU A 125 37.29 27.02 -12.23
CA GLU A 125 37.31 28.30 -11.50
C GLU A 125 37.33 29.50 -12.42
N ARG A 126 38.27 29.53 -13.39
CA ARG A 126 38.65 30.76 -14.10
C ARG A 126 38.09 30.86 -15.50
N ILE A 127 37.92 29.73 -16.19
CA ILE A 127 37.45 29.71 -17.57
C ILE A 127 35.93 29.57 -17.60
N LEU A 128 35.40 28.56 -16.92
CA LEU A 128 33.98 28.26 -16.89
C LEU A 128 33.25 29.03 -15.80
N GLY A 129 33.86 29.19 -14.62
CA GLY A 129 33.18 29.80 -13.48
C GLY A 129 32.02 28.94 -12.98
N ILE A 130 32.24 27.63 -12.84
CA ILE A 130 31.27 26.70 -12.25
C ILE A 130 31.02 27.16 -10.80
N LEU A 131 29.75 27.28 -10.41
CA LEU A 131 29.41 27.91 -9.13
C LEU A 131 29.81 27.04 -7.93
N TYR A 132 29.64 25.73 -8.04
CA TYR A 132 30.01 24.78 -6.99
C TYR A 132 30.96 23.70 -7.50
N TYR A 133 32.01 23.45 -6.73
CA TYR A 133 32.95 22.38 -7.00
C TYR A 133 33.07 21.49 -5.76
N VAL A 134 32.84 20.20 -5.94
CA VAL A 134 32.80 19.22 -4.85
C VAL A 134 33.80 18.12 -5.12
N VAL A 135 34.55 17.73 -4.10
CA VAL A 135 35.53 16.65 -4.15
C VAL A 135 35.21 15.68 -3.03
N PHE A 136 35.11 14.39 -3.37
CA PHE A 136 34.85 13.33 -2.39
C PHE A 136 35.92 12.26 -2.42
N ASP A 137 36.62 12.10 -1.30
CA ASP A 137 37.53 10.99 -1.06
C ASP A 137 36.77 9.82 -0.45
N ARG A 138 36.63 8.77 -1.26
CA ARG A 138 35.93 7.54 -0.89
C ARG A 138 36.69 6.67 0.12
N TYR A 139 38.00 6.88 0.30
CA TYR A 139 38.85 6.12 1.21
C TYR A 139 38.89 6.75 2.60
N SER A 140 39.04 8.08 2.67
CA SER A 140 38.99 8.82 3.94
C SER A 140 37.55 9.22 4.34
N ASN A 141 36.58 9.06 3.44
CA ASN A 141 35.22 9.56 3.55
C ASN A 141 35.18 11.06 3.87
N GLN A 142 36.05 11.84 3.21
CA GLN A 142 36.08 13.29 3.34
C GLN A 142 35.37 13.95 2.16
N LEU A 143 34.34 14.73 2.49
CA LEU A 143 33.69 15.63 1.55
C LEU A 143 34.30 17.03 1.67
N GLN A 144 34.70 17.60 0.54
CA GLN A 144 35.12 18.99 0.43
C GLN A 144 34.27 19.69 -0.61
N ALA A 145 33.87 20.92 -0.34
CA ALA A 145 33.09 21.72 -1.27
C ALA A 145 33.65 23.12 -1.34
N PHE A 146 33.54 23.72 -2.52
CA PHE A 146 33.99 25.06 -2.82
C PHE A 146 32.87 25.79 -3.56
N THR A 147 32.74 27.08 -3.31
CA THR A 147 31.85 27.97 -4.05
C THR A 147 32.64 29.08 -4.71
N LEU A 148 32.26 29.45 -5.93
CA LEU A 148 32.89 30.54 -6.65
C LEU A 148 32.41 31.88 -6.07
N LYS A 149 33.32 32.63 -5.45
CA LYS A 149 33.06 33.97 -4.90
C LYS A 149 34.14 34.94 -5.36
N SER A 150 33.72 36.04 -5.97
CA SER A 150 34.63 37.07 -6.51
C SER A 150 35.69 36.49 -7.47
N GLY A 151 35.28 35.54 -8.31
CA GLY A 151 36.13 34.92 -9.34
C GLY A 151 37.16 33.91 -8.84
N LYS A 152 37.04 33.44 -7.58
CA LYS A 152 37.88 32.38 -7.02
C LYS A 152 37.07 31.41 -6.19
N TYR A 153 37.50 30.16 -6.14
CA TYR A 153 36.90 29.18 -5.26
C TYR A 153 37.25 29.46 -3.80
N GLN A 154 36.23 29.47 -2.96
CA GLN A 154 36.36 29.55 -1.51
C GLN A 154 35.81 28.27 -0.89
N PRO A 155 36.53 27.65 0.07
CA PRO A 155 36.06 26.45 0.73
C PRO A 155 34.78 26.75 1.52
N LEU A 156 33.81 25.85 1.41
CA LEU A 156 32.59 25.85 2.20
C LEU A 156 32.80 25.01 3.46
N ARG A 157 32.30 25.51 4.59
CA ARG A 157 32.27 24.73 5.83
C ARG A 157 31.12 23.75 5.75
N LEU A 158 31.44 22.46 5.86
CA LEU A 158 30.46 21.39 5.89
C LEU A 158 30.22 20.96 7.33
N GLU A 159 29.01 21.16 7.84
CA GLU A 159 28.59 20.60 9.12
C GLU A 159 28.12 19.17 8.87
N ASN A 160 28.63 18.20 9.64
CA ASN A 160 28.28 16.78 9.50
C ASN A 160 28.47 16.20 8.08
N GLN A 161 29.44 16.73 7.31
CA GLN A 161 29.66 16.34 5.90
C GLN A 161 28.42 16.54 5.02
N GLN A 162 27.68 17.61 5.28
CA GLN A 162 26.51 18.02 4.51
C GLN A 162 26.72 19.44 3.97
N LEU A 163 26.33 19.60 2.71
CA LEU A 163 26.32 20.84 1.95
C LEU A 163 24.87 21.17 1.61
N TRP A 164 24.44 22.40 1.83
CA TRP A 164 23.15 22.90 1.36
C TRP A 164 23.37 23.86 0.18
N LEU A 165 22.64 23.65 -0.91
CA LEU A 165 22.70 24.46 -2.13
C LEU A 165 21.37 25.17 -2.35
N GLU A 166 21.34 26.47 -2.05
CA GLU A 166 20.10 27.26 -2.06
C GLU A 166 19.50 27.38 -3.46
N GLU A 167 20.34 27.47 -4.49
CA GLU A 167 19.93 27.64 -5.88
C GLU A 167 19.09 26.48 -6.42
N VAL A 168 19.29 25.27 -5.89
CA VAL A 168 18.57 24.05 -6.29
C VAL A 168 17.63 23.53 -5.21
N GLN A 169 17.59 24.17 -4.04
CA GLN A 169 16.85 23.73 -2.85
C GLN A 169 17.11 22.27 -2.46
N LEU A 170 18.36 21.84 -2.65
CA LEU A 170 18.82 20.50 -2.34
C LEU A 170 20.07 20.57 -1.47
N GLY A 171 20.23 19.56 -0.64
CA GLY A 171 21.49 19.31 0.03
C GLY A 171 22.19 18.08 -0.51
N LEU A 172 23.51 18.06 -0.43
CA LEU A 172 24.38 16.94 -0.77
C LEU A 172 25.14 16.51 0.48
N GLY A 173 25.20 15.22 0.77
CA GLY A 173 25.96 14.75 1.93
C GLY A 173 26.24 13.27 1.90
N LEU A 174 26.94 12.81 2.94
CA LEU A 174 27.24 11.38 3.11
C LEU A 174 26.07 10.65 3.74
N TRP A 175 25.52 9.69 2.99
CA TRP A 175 24.49 8.78 3.40
C TRP A 175 25.10 7.38 3.65
N ALA A 176 24.87 6.83 4.83
CA ALA A 176 25.21 5.45 5.14
C ALA A 176 24.08 4.53 4.68
N GLY A 177 24.37 3.64 3.74
CA GLY A 177 23.42 2.63 3.33
C GLY A 177 23.85 1.79 2.14
N ASN A 178 22.90 1.01 1.65
CA ASN A 178 23.10 0.06 0.57
C ASN A 178 22.87 0.72 -0.80
N CYS A 179 23.88 0.69 -1.66
CA CYS A 179 23.70 0.98 -3.08
C CYS A 179 24.20 -0.22 -3.88
N GLN A 180 23.37 -0.80 -4.74
CA GLN A 180 23.71 -1.96 -5.58
C GLN A 180 24.28 -3.15 -4.79
N GLY A 181 23.78 -3.38 -3.56
CA GLY A 181 24.24 -4.46 -2.68
C GLY A 181 25.44 -4.11 -1.80
N ILE A 182 25.97 -2.89 -1.89
CA ILE A 182 27.19 -2.46 -1.18
C ILE A 182 26.84 -1.44 -0.09
N GLU A 183 27.06 -1.85 1.16
CA GLU A 183 26.94 -1.01 2.36
C GLU A 183 28.18 -0.13 2.54
N ARG A 184 28.02 1.19 2.46
CA ARG A 184 29.09 2.17 2.73
C ARG A 184 28.51 3.59 2.88
N LEU A 185 29.39 4.56 3.08
CA LEU A 185 29.06 5.97 2.88
C LEU A 185 29.08 6.29 1.38
N TRP A 186 27.98 6.88 0.91
CA TRP A 186 27.77 7.35 -0.45
C TRP A 186 27.39 8.83 -0.44
N LEU A 187 27.80 9.59 -1.45
CA LEU A 187 27.19 10.89 -1.70
C LEU A 187 25.75 10.72 -2.19
N ARG A 188 24.83 11.45 -1.58
CA ARG A 188 23.41 11.40 -1.92
C ARG A 188 22.76 12.77 -1.75
N TRP A 189 21.76 13.06 -2.58
CA TRP A 189 20.98 14.28 -2.44
C TRP A 189 19.87 14.12 -1.40
N TYR A 190 19.62 15.16 -0.61
CA TYR A 190 18.54 15.26 0.36
C TYR A 190 17.70 16.53 0.17
N GLY A 191 16.44 16.47 0.56
CA GLY A 191 15.48 17.56 0.43
C GLY A 191 15.53 18.56 1.59
N ARG A 192 14.74 19.63 1.49
CA ARG A 192 14.62 20.68 2.53
C ARG A 192 14.11 20.17 3.88
N ASP A 193 13.41 19.04 3.87
CA ASP A 193 12.93 18.34 5.06
C ASP A 193 14.03 17.53 5.78
N GLY A 194 15.25 17.50 5.22
CA GLY A 194 16.37 16.71 5.72
C GLY A 194 16.31 15.23 5.33
N ASN A 195 15.32 14.81 4.55
CA ASN A 195 15.18 13.42 4.12
C ASN A 195 15.99 13.16 2.85
N TRP A 196 16.68 12.02 2.81
CA TRP A 196 17.38 11.56 1.61
C TRP A 196 16.39 11.31 0.48
N ILE A 197 16.68 11.83 -0.70
CA ILE A 197 15.83 11.63 -1.87
C ILE A 197 15.94 10.18 -2.28
N LEU A 198 14.79 9.50 -2.33
CA LEU A 198 14.67 8.11 -2.76
C LEU A 198 14.99 7.97 -4.25
N THR A 199 15.72 6.91 -4.60
CA THR A 199 15.89 6.46 -5.98
C THR A 199 14.54 5.99 -6.55
N PRO A 200 14.37 5.93 -7.88
CA PRO A 200 13.16 5.37 -8.50
C PRO A 200 12.81 3.98 -7.94
N THR A 201 13.80 3.10 -7.78
CA THR A 201 13.60 1.73 -7.29
C THR A 201 13.16 1.68 -5.83
N GLU A 202 13.72 2.54 -4.96
CA GLU A 202 13.27 2.65 -3.58
C GLU A 202 11.83 3.21 -3.50
N GLN A 203 11.47 4.19 -4.35
CA GLN A 203 10.11 4.72 -4.43
C GLN A 203 9.11 3.64 -4.89
N GLU A 204 9.47 2.84 -5.88
CA GLU A 204 8.64 1.73 -6.36
C GLU A 204 8.45 0.66 -5.30
N THR A 205 9.53 0.27 -4.60
CA THR A 205 9.46 -0.66 -3.47
C THR A 205 8.52 -0.14 -2.39
N GLN A 206 8.65 1.13 -1.99
CA GLN A 206 7.79 1.73 -0.98
C GLN A 206 6.31 1.77 -1.42
N ARG A 207 6.03 2.04 -2.70
CA ARG A 207 4.66 2.00 -3.25
C ARG A 207 4.10 0.59 -3.25
N ALA A 208 4.89 -0.40 -3.67
CA ALA A 208 4.49 -1.80 -3.69
C ALA A 208 4.19 -2.33 -2.28
N GLU A 209 5.01 -1.97 -1.28
CA GLU A 209 4.76 -2.31 0.12
C GLU A 209 3.45 -1.69 0.64
N GLN A 210 3.20 -0.42 0.32
CA GLN A 210 1.96 0.25 0.71
C GLN A 210 0.74 -0.39 0.04
N GLU A 211 0.84 -0.77 -1.23
CA GLU A 211 -0.23 -1.45 -1.96
C GLU A 211 -0.50 -2.84 -1.38
N ALA A 212 0.54 -3.62 -1.10
CA ALA A 212 0.43 -4.92 -0.45
C ALA A 212 -0.25 -4.82 0.92
N GLN A 213 0.10 -3.82 1.73
CA GLN A 213 -0.56 -3.58 3.02
C GLN A 213 -2.04 -3.23 2.86
N ARG A 214 -2.40 -2.42 1.86
CA ARG A 214 -3.81 -2.09 1.57
C ARG A 214 -4.60 -3.32 1.13
N ALA A 215 -4.04 -4.12 0.22
CA ALA A 215 -4.64 -5.36 -0.24
C ALA A 215 -4.85 -6.34 0.93
N GLN A 216 -3.88 -6.46 1.84
CA GLN A 216 -4.02 -7.29 3.03
C GLN A 216 -5.15 -6.81 3.95
N GLN A 217 -5.27 -5.51 4.17
CA GLN A 217 -6.36 -4.94 4.98
C GLN A 217 -7.74 -5.17 4.33
N GLU A 218 -7.83 -5.07 3.01
CA GLU A 218 -9.07 -5.34 2.28
C GLU A 218 -9.46 -6.82 2.35
N ALA A 219 -8.50 -7.73 2.17
CA ALA A 219 -8.73 -9.17 2.32
C ALA A 219 -9.25 -9.52 3.72
N GLN A 220 -8.66 -8.94 4.78
CA GLN A 220 -9.14 -9.13 6.15
C GLN A 220 -10.57 -8.63 6.35
N ARG A 221 -10.93 -7.49 5.74
CA ARG A 221 -12.31 -6.96 5.81
C ARG A 221 -13.31 -7.87 5.08
N ALA A 222 -12.95 -8.36 3.90
CA ALA A 222 -13.76 -9.29 3.12
C ALA A 222 -13.97 -10.61 3.86
N GLU A 223 -12.93 -11.13 4.53
CA GLU A 223 -13.03 -12.32 5.36
C GLU A 223 -13.98 -12.10 6.55
N GLN A 224 -13.85 -10.97 7.26
CA GLN A 224 -14.76 -10.63 8.36
C GLN A 224 -16.21 -10.48 7.89
N GLN A 225 -16.45 -9.88 6.72
CA GLN A 225 -17.78 -9.78 6.13
C GLN A 225 -18.35 -11.16 5.79
N THR A 226 -17.53 -12.04 5.23
CA THR A 226 -17.93 -13.43 4.93
C THR A 226 -18.29 -14.19 6.19
N GLN A 227 -17.50 -14.07 7.26
CA GLN A 227 -17.79 -14.68 8.55
C GLN A 227 -19.10 -14.15 9.16
N ARG A 228 -19.36 -12.84 9.07
CA ARG A 228 -20.64 -12.25 9.53
C ARG A 228 -21.82 -12.76 8.73
N ALA A 229 -21.72 -12.79 7.39
CA ALA A 229 -22.77 -13.32 6.53
C ALA A 229 -23.06 -14.80 6.82
N GLN A 230 -22.03 -15.61 7.08
CA GLN A 230 -22.21 -17.01 7.50
C GLN A 230 -22.92 -17.12 8.86
N GLN A 231 -22.55 -16.30 9.85
CA GLN A 231 -23.23 -16.28 11.15
C GLN A 231 -24.70 -15.84 11.02
N GLU A 232 -24.99 -14.84 10.20
CA GLU A 232 -26.35 -14.39 9.92
C GLU A 232 -27.17 -15.49 9.25
N ALA A 233 -26.61 -16.18 8.25
CA ALA A 233 -27.26 -17.30 7.59
C ALA A 233 -27.57 -18.45 8.57
N GLN A 234 -26.63 -18.81 9.44
CA GLN A 234 -26.85 -19.82 10.49
C GLN A 234 -27.96 -19.42 11.47
N ARG A 235 -28.02 -18.14 11.86
CA ARG A 235 -29.09 -17.63 12.74
C ARG A 235 -30.45 -17.69 12.04
N ALA A 236 -30.52 -17.32 10.78
CA ALA A 236 -31.73 -17.41 9.99
C ALA A 236 -32.22 -18.86 9.87
N GLU A 237 -31.32 -19.80 9.60
CA GLU A 237 -31.64 -21.24 9.54
C GLU A 237 -32.19 -21.76 10.88
N GLN A 238 -31.56 -21.41 12.00
CA GLN A 238 -32.06 -21.77 13.33
C GLN A 238 -33.43 -21.17 13.63
N GLN A 239 -33.71 -19.95 13.18
CA GLN A 239 -35.03 -19.33 13.34
C GLN A 239 -36.10 -20.08 12.54
N THR A 240 -35.79 -20.45 11.28
CA THR A 240 -36.70 -21.25 10.45
C THR A 240 -37.01 -22.60 11.10
N GLN A 241 -36.00 -23.33 11.59
CA GLN A 241 -36.20 -24.61 12.28
C GLN A 241 -37.08 -24.47 13.53
N ARG A 242 -36.91 -23.39 14.31
CA ARG A 242 -37.77 -23.13 15.48
C ARG A 242 -39.22 -22.84 15.08
N ALA A 243 -39.42 -22.02 14.06
CA ALA A 243 -40.76 -21.72 13.55
C ALA A 243 -41.48 -22.98 13.03
N GLU A 244 -40.76 -23.87 12.34
CA GLU A 244 -41.30 -25.17 11.91
C GLU A 244 -41.70 -26.05 13.09
N GLN A 245 -40.86 -26.14 14.13
CA GLN A 245 -41.19 -26.90 15.35
C GLN A 245 -42.40 -26.32 16.09
N GLU A 246 -42.52 -25.00 16.18
CA GLU A 246 -43.67 -24.34 16.79
C GLU A 246 -44.95 -24.60 15.98
N ALA A 247 -44.90 -24.52 14.65
CA ALA A 247 -46.02 -24.84 13.78
C ALA A 247 -46.49 -26.30 13.96
N GLN A 248 -45.55 -27.26 14.00
CA GLN A 248 -45.88 -28.67 14.24
C GLN A 248 -46.55 -28.89 15.60
N ARG A 249 -46.07 -28.20 16.65
CA ARG A 249 -46.69 -28.27 17.99
C ARG A 249 -48.10 -27.69 17.99
N ALA A 250 -48.31 -26.56 17.33
CA ALA A 250 -49.63 -25.94 17.19
C ALA A 250 -50.59 -26.87 16.44
N GLU A 251 -50.15 -27.52 15.37
CA GLU A 251 -50.95 -28.49 14.63
C GLU A 251 -51.35 -29.70 15.50
N GLN A 252 -50.40 -30.27 16.26
CA GLN A 252 -50.71 -31.35 17.20
C GLN A 252 -51.70 -30.94 18.29
N GLN A 253 -51.61 -29.71 18.79
CA GLN A 253 -52.57 -29.18 19.77
C GLN A 253 -53.97 -29.06 19.17
N THR A 254 -54.09 -28.55 17.95
CA THR A 254 -55.37 -28.45 17.22
C THR A 254 -56.00 -29.83 17.03
N GLN A 255 -55.21 -30.82 16.56
CA GLN A 255 -55.70 -32.20 16.39
C GLN A 255 -56.19 -32.82 17.71
N ARG A 256 -55.49 -32.58 18.83
CA ARG A 256 -55.92 -33.05 20.16
C ARG A 256 -57.22 -32.39 20.60
N ALA A 257 -57.37 -31.08 20.38
CA ALA A 257 -58.58 -30.35 20.71
C ALA A 257 -59.79 -30.85 19.88
N GLU A 258 -59.58 -31.13 18.59
CA GLU A 258 -60.61 -31.74 17.73
C GLU A 258 -61.02 -33.13 18.23
N GLN A 259 -60.07 -34.00 18.58
CA GLN A 259 -60.38 -35.32 19.15
C GLN A 259 -61.14 -35.22 20.48
N GLN A 260 -60.77 -34.29 21.35
CA GLN A 260 -61.49 -34.05 22.61
C GLN A 260 -62.93 -33.59 22.34
N THR A 261 -63.11 -32.69 21.38
CA THR A 261 -64.44 -32.20 20.98
C THR A 261 -65.31 -33.33 20.42
N GLN A 262 -64.76 -34.20 19.56
CA GLN A 262 -65.46 -35.38 19.05
C GLN A 262 -65.85 -36.35 20.17
N ARG A 263 -64.96 -36.61 21.12
CA ARG A 263 -65.27 -37.47 22.28
C ARG A 263 -66.40 -36.88 23.13
N ALA A 264 -66.33 -35.59 23.44
CA ALA A 264 -67.38 -34.90 24.18
C ALA A 264 -68.74 -34.95 23.46
N GLN A 265 -68.75 -34.80 22.14
CA GLN A 265 -69.97 -34.96 21.33
C GLN A 265 -70.52 -36.39 21.38
N GLN A 266 -69.67 -37.41 21.27
CA GLN A 266 -70.08 -38.81 21.39
C GLN A 266 -70.64 -39.13 22.78
N GLU A 267 -70.01 -38.63 23.84
CA GLU A 267 -70.48 -38.79 25.22
C GLU A 267 -71.84 -38.10 25.41
N ALA A 268 -72.02 -36.87 24.91
CA ALA A 268 -73.29 -36.16 24.95
C ALA A 268 -74.40 -36.93 24.21
N GLN A 269 -74.11 -37.47 23.02
CA GLN A 269 -75.07 -38.29 22.27
C GLN A 269 -75.47 -39.57 23.03
N ARG A 270 -74.51 -40.24 23.70
CA ARG A 270 -74.81 -41.41 24.53
C ARG A 270 -75.69 -41.05 25.71
N ALA A 271 -75.37 -39.96 26.41
CA ALA A 271 -76.16 -39.47 27.53
C ALA A 271 -77.60 -39.11 27.08
N GLU A 272 -77.77 -38.51 25.90
CA GLU A 272 -79.08 -38.22 25.33
C GLU A 272 -79.87 -39.49 25.01
N GLN A 273 -79.23 -40.51 24.41
CA GLN A 273 -79.87 -41.80 24.15
C GLN A 273 -80.26 -42.53 25.44
N GLU A 274 -79.42 -42.48 26.48
CA GLU A 274 -79.73 -43.04 27.79
C GLU A 274 -80.91 -42.32 28.45
N ALA A 275 -80.94 -40.99 28.40
CA ALA A 275 -82.06 -40.19 28.90
C ALA A 275 -83.37 -40.53 28.18
N GLN A 276 -83.35 -40.66 26.85
CA GLN A 276 -84.52 -41.08 26.06
C GLN A 276 -85.01 -42.48 26.42
N ARG A 277 -84.10 -43.44 26.64
CA ARG A 277 -84.46 -44.79 27.10
C ARG A 277 -85.10 -44.77 28.49
N ALA A 278 -84.50 -44.03 29.42
CA ALA A 278 -85.04 -43.87 30.78
C ALA A 278 -86.44 -43.22 30.75
N GLU A 279 -86.66 -42.25 29.87
CA GLU A 279 -87.98 -41.63 29.68
C GLU A 279 -89.01 -42.63 29.12
N GLN A 280 -88.63 -43.42 28.10
CA GLN A 280 -89.50 -44.48 27.56
C GLN A 280 -89.85 -45.55 28.60
N GLU A 281 -88.87 -45.96 29.43
CA GLU A 281 -89.08 -46.89 30.53
C GLU A 281 -90.02 -46.30 31.59
N ALA A 282 -89.83 -45.04 31.97
CA ALA A 282 -90.71 -44.33 32.90
C ALA A 282 -92.15 -44.25 32.37
N GLN A 283 -92.34 -43.91 31.09
CA GLN A 283 -93.65 -43.89 30.45
C GLN A 283 -94.29 -45.29 30.39
N ARG A 284 -93.50 -46.35 30.14
CA ARG A 284 -93.99 -47.74 30.20
C ARG A 284 -94.45 -48.11 31.60
N ALA A 285 -93.63 -47.82 32.61
CA ALA A 285 -93.95 -48.08 34.01
C ALA A 285 -95.22 -47.32 34.45
N GLU A 286 -95.41 -46.09 33.97
CA GLU A 286 -96.63 -45.31 34.23
C GLU A 286 -97.87 -45.91 33.56
N ARG A 287 -97.77 -46.33 32.29
CA ARG A 287 -98.86 -47.04 31.59
C ARG A 287 -99.20 -48.37 32.26
N GLU A 288 -98.19 -49.12 32.72
CA GLU A 288 -98.40 -50.35 33.49
C GLU A 288 -99.08 -50.06 34.82
N ARG A 289 -98.66 -49.03 35.56
CA ARG A 289 -99.36 -48.58 36.78
C ARG A 289 -100.81 -48.20 36.50
N GLN A 290 -101.07 -47.46 35.43
CA GLN A 290 -102.44 -47.10 35.03
C GLN A 290 -103.26 -48.36 34.69
N ARG A 291 -102.70 -49.33 33.95
CA ARG A 291 -103.36 -50.62 33.68
C ARG A 291 -103.66 -51.41 34.94
N VAL A 292 -102.74 -51.44 35.90
CA VAL A 292 -102.95 -52.11 37.19
C VAL A 292 -104.09 -51.43 37.94
N LEU A 293 -104.09 -50.10 38.04
CA LEU A 293 -105.19 -49.35 38.66
C LEU A 293 -106.53 -49.56 37.95
N GLU A 294 -106.53 -49.64 36.62
CA GLU A 294 -107.72 -49.88 35.82
C GLU A 294 -108.25 -51.31 36.02
N LEU A 295 -107.37 -52.32 36.09
CA LEU A 295 -107.68 -53.71 36.45
C LEU A 295 -108.20 -53.82 37.89
N GLU A 296 -107.60 -53.11 38.85
CA GLU A 296 -108.07 -53.04 40.24
C GLU A 296 -109.47 -52.42 40.31
N ALA A 297 -109.74 -51.34 39.57
CA ALA A 297 -111.07 -50.75 39.48
C ALA A 297 -112.10 -51.68 38.81
N LEU A 298 -111.67 -52.47 37.82
CA LEU A 298 -112.52 -53.46 37.15
C LEU A 298 -112.82 -54.67 38.06
N LEU A 299 -111.83 -55.13 38.82
CA LEU A 299 -111.98 -56.13 39.89
C LEU A 299 -112.91 -55.62 41.00
N ALA A 300 -112.77 -54.37 41.43
CA ALA A 300 -113.66 -53.76 42.42
C ALA A 300 -115.12 -53.70 41.91
N ARG A 301 -115.34 -53.33 40.64
CA ARG A 301 -116.67 -53.39 40.01
C ARG A 301 -117.20 -54.82 39.88
N TYR A 302 -116.35 -55.79 39.55
CA TYR A 302 -116.73 -57.20 39.49
C TYR A 302 -117.09 -57.75 40.88
N GLN A 303 -116.39 -57.32 41.93
CA GLN A 303 -116.69 -57.66 43.33
C GLN A 303 -117.99 -57.01 43.81
N GLU A 304 -118.31 -55.77 43.40
CA GLU A 304 -119.61 -55.14 43.66
C GLU A 304 -120.77 -55.84 42.93
N GLN A 305 -120.52 -56.43 41.76
CA GLN A 305 -121.55 -57.01 40.90
C GLN A 305 -121.78 -58.52 41.12
N PHE A 306 -120.81 -59.27 41.67
CA PHE A 306 -120.88 -60.73 41.79
C PHE A 306 -120.49 -61.34 43.16
N GLY A 307 -119.94 -60.58 44.12
CA GLY A 307 -119.57 -61.11 45.44
C GLY A 307 -118.35 -62.04 45.44
N GLN A 308 -117.68 -62.18 46.59
CA GLN A 308 -116.40 -62.92 46.74
C GLN A 308 -116.56 -64.42 46.45
N LEU A 309 -115.67 -64.97 45.62
CA LEU A 309 -115.42 -66.42 45.53
C LEU A 309 -114.44 -66.81 46.64
N ASN A 310 -114.87 -67.72 47.53
CA ASN A 310 -114.02 -68.46 48.46
C ASN A 310 -113.07 -69.39 47.73
#